data_AF-A0AAV0JL58-F1
#
_entry.id   AF-A0AAV0JL58-F1
#
_cell.length_a   1.000
_cell.length_b   1.000
_cell.length_c   1.000
_cell.angle_alpha   90.00
_cell.angle_beta   90.00
_cell.angle_gamma   90.00
#
_symmetry.space_group_name_H-M   'P 1'
#
loop_
_entity.id
_entity.type
_entity.pdbx_description
1 polymer ?
#
loop_
_entity_poly.entity_id
_entity_poly.type
_entity_poly.pdbx_seq_one_letter_code
_entity_poly.pdbx_strand_id
1 'polypeptide(L)'
;MEEDLFSSTGSSSPPPPHPAYHRSRSRPTQPAAADRIYRALRHHLRLLHRSNSDFHVLGATGNVYTVSLTAVPSCTCPDRISPCKHIFFVLIRVLGLSLDDPSLRRRNIRPCLLHRLLCTPSSPESLASPALRRTFHHLFQTRLRLQMAAEAEEDGGGDPANRRRSGVEVEEGATCPICLDEIVAKKTGEDEEEAEEAEAEEGSFEACGTCGNLVHEECLRRWKRSRGRRGATCVICRSRWRARGHRRRRQDNDEYLNLGAYVSEDSSSTCGLVMGDSGGGRSFFAP
;
A
#
# COMPACT_ATOMS: atom_id res chain seq x y z
N MET A 1 -19.66 33.09 -88.68
CA MET A 1 -19.61 33.34 -87.24
C MET A 1 -19.03 32.07 -86.65
N GLU A 2 -17.71 31.93 -86.59
CA GLU A 2 -16.86 32.53 -85.53
C GLU A 2 -17.23 31.86 -84.18
N GLU A 3 -16.37 31.15 -83.44
CA GLU A 3 -14.91 31.09 -83.38
C GLU A 3 -14.42 29.75 -82.82
N ASP A 4 -13.15 29.45 -83.11
CA ASP A 4 -12.30 28.43 -82.52
C ASP A 4 -12.13 28.59 -80.99
N LEU A 5 -11.76 27.51 -80.28
CA LEU A 5 -10.47 27.40 -79.56
C LEU A 5 -10.43 26.26 -78.52
N PHE A 6 -9.33 25.50 -78.63
CA PHE A 6 -8.53 24.87 -77.57
C PHE A 6 -8.93 23.52 -76.94
N SER A 7 -8.26 22.48 -77.46
CA SER A 7 -7.31 21.60 -76.77
C SER A 7 -7.50 21.35 -75.26
N SER A 8 -7.66 20.07 -74.89
CA SER A 8 -6.68 19.34 -74.05
C SER A 8 -7.10 17.89 -73.83
N THR A 9 -6.24 16.97 -74.25
CA THR A 9 -6.27 15.55 -73.91
C THR A 9 -6.02 15.37 -72.41
N GLY A 10 -7.06 14.99 -71.67
CA GLY A 10 -6.96 14.60 -70.26
C GLY A 10 -6.76 13.10 -70.10
N SER A 11 -5.55 12.69 -69.74
CA SER A 11 -5.22 11.34 -69.29
C SER A 11 -5.78 11.11 -67.89
N SER A 12 -6.81 10.27 -67.74
CA SER A 12 -7.39 9.92 -66.45
C SER A 12 -6.82 8.60 -65.94
N SER A 13 -5.76 8.68 -65.12
CA SER A 13 -5.28 7.56 -64.30
C SER A 13 -6.26 7.27 -63.16
N PRO A 14 -6.45 6.00 -62.74
CA PRO A 14 -7.35 5.67 -61.62
C PRO A 14 -6.73 6.06 -60.26
N PRO A 15 -7.56 6.42 -59.26
CA PRO A 15 -7.07 6.81 -57.93
C PRO A 15 -6.57 5.60 -57.12
N PRO A 16 -5.60 5.80 -56.20
CA PRO A 16 -5.07 4.71 -55.37
C PRO A 16 -6.09 4.25 -54.32
N PRO A 17 -6.05 2.98 -53.89
CA PRO A 17 -7.00 2.45 -52.91
C PRO A 17 -6.74 3.07 -51.54
N HIS A 18 -7.75 3.77 -51.01
CA HIS A 18 -7.76 4.24 -49.63
C HIS A 18 -7.73 3.03 -48.67
N PRO A 19 -6.78 2.96 -47.71
CA PRO A 19 -6.83 1.94 -46.69
C PRO A 19 -8.03 2.21 -45.78
N ALA A 20 -9.03 1.34 -45.86
CA ALA A 20 -10.12 1.29 -44.91
C ALA A 20 -9.53 1.16 -43.51
N TYR A 21 -9.57 2.25 -42.74
CA TYR A 21 -9.31 2.26 -41.31
C TYR A 21 -10.48 1.53 -40.63
N HIS A 22 -10.52 0.20 -40.78
CA HIS A 22 -11.18 -0.65 -39.82
C HIS A 22 -10.41 -0.48 -38.51
N ARG A 23 -10.90 0.45 -37.70
CA ARG A 23 -10.50 0.61 -36.30
C ARG A 23 -10.84 -0.71 -35.63
N SER A 24 -9.88 -1.63 -35.66
CA SER A 24 -9.92 -2.89 -34.95
C SER A 24 -10.21 -2.53 -33.50
N ARG A 25 -11.45 -2.73 -33.08
CA ARG A 25 -11.83 -2.70 -31.68
C ARG A 25 -11.08 -3.86 -31.07
N SER A 26 -9.88 -3.57 -30.58
CA SER A 26 -8.97 -4.53 -29.97
C SER A 26 -9.70 -5.14 -28.79
N ARG A 27 -10.30 -6.30 -29.06
CA ARG A 27 -10.85 -7.21 -28.06
C ARG A 27 -9.73 -7.40 -27.03
N PRO A 28 -9.91 -7.00 -25.76
CA PRO A 28 -8.87 -7.18 -24.76
C PRO A 28 -8.48 -8.66 -24.75
N THR A 29 -7.22 -8.93 -25.04
CA THR A 29 -6.70 -10.28 -25.21
C THR A 29 -6.86 -11.03 -23.89
N GLN A 30 -7.60 -12.14 -23.93
CA GLN A 30 -7.76 -13.08 -22.81
C GLN A 30 -6.46 -13.49 -22.06
N PRO A 31 -5.25 -13.53 -22.66
CA PRO A 31 -4.01 -13.80 -21.92
C PRO A 31 -3.72 -12.82 -20.77
N ALA A 32 -4.20 -11.58 -20.84
CA ALA A 32 -3.91 -10.58 -19.81
C ALA A 32 -4.69 -10.88 -18.50
N ALA A 33 -5.90 -11.44 -18.58
CA ALA A 33 -6.66 -11.80 -17.39
C ALA A 33 -6.09 -13.07 -16.73
N ALA A 34 -5.68 -14.06 -17.53
CA ALA A 34 -5.10 -15.31 -17.05
C ALA A 34 -3.80 -15.11 -16.25
N ASP A 35 -2.86 -14.27 -16.73
CA ASP A 35 -1.63 -13.94 -15.99
C ASP A 35 -1.93 -13.27 -14.64
N ARG A 36 -2.93 -12.38 -14.59
CA ARG A 36 -3.32 -11.70 -13.34
C ARG A 36 -3.96 -12.65 -12.34
N ILE A 37 -4.78 -13.59 -12.81
CA ILE A 37 -5.34 -14.67 -12.00
C ILE A 37 -4.21 -15.55 -11.46
N TYR A 38 -3.26 -15.94 -12.30
CA TYR A 38 -2.09 -16.71 -11.88
C TYR A 38 -1.30 -16.01 -10.77
N ARG A 39 -1.03 -14.70 -10.93
CA ARG A 39 -0.38 -13.88 -9.91
C ARG A 39 -1.19 -13.75 -8.63
N ALA A 40 -2.52 -13.70 -8.71
CA ALA A 40 -3.40 -13.65 -7.54
C ALA A 40 -3.35 -14.96 -6.73
N LEU A 41 -3.17 -16.09 -7.41
CA LEU A 41 -3.08 -17.41 -6.78
C LEU A 41 -1.69 -17.66 -6.20
N ARG A 42 -0.63 -17.30 -6.92
CA ARG A 42 0.76 -17.68 -6.61
C ARG A 42 1.52 -16.68 -5.76
N HIS A 43 1.25 -15.39 -5.89
CA HIS A 43 1.95 -14.41 -5.06
C HIS A 43 1.47 -14.50 -3.61
N HIS A 44 2.37 -14.17 -2.68
CA HIS A 44 2.06 -14.12 -1.26
C HIS A 44 1.22 -12.88 -0.94
N LEU A 45 -0.07 -12.97 -1.24
CA LEU A 45 -1.09 -11.97 -0.93
C LEU A 45 -1.89 -12.46 0.30
N ARG A 46 -2.17 -11.54 1.23
CA ARG A 46 -2.92 -11.83 2.45
C ARG A 46 -3.95 -10.74 2.72
N LEU A 47 -5.10 -11.10 3.26
CA LEU A 47 -6.12 -10.18 3.73
C LEU A 47 -5.80 -9.74 5.17
N LEU A 48 -5.68 -8.43 5.37
CA LEU A 48 -5.41 -7.84 6.69
C LEU A 48 -6.70 -7.49 7.40
N HIS A 49 -7.60 -6.81 6.71
CA HIS A 49 -8.86 -6.35 7.29
C HIS A 49 -9.93 -6.25 6.20
N ARG A 50 -11.18 -6.40 6.62
CA ARG A 50 -12.37 -6.20 5.80
C ARG A 50 -13.31 -5.27 6.53
N SER A 51 -13.76 -4.21 5.85
CA SER A 51 -14.76 -3.27 6.33
C SER A 51 -15.83 -3.12 5.25
N ASN A 52 -16.99 -3.74 5.44
CA ASN A 52 -18.10 -3.74 4.47
C ASN A 52 -17.65 -4.17 3.05
N SER A 53 -17.53 -3.21 2.13
CA SER A 53 -17.09 -3.37 0.75
C SER A 53 -15.59 -3.25 0.53
N ASP A 54 -14.84 -2.81 1.53
CA ASP A 54 -13.40 -2.55 1.43
C ASP A 54 -12.58 -3.69 2.03
N PHE A 55 -11.54 -4.08 1.29
CA PHE A 55 -10.64 -5.18 1.63
C PHE A 55 -9.20 -4.65 1.61
N HIS A 56 -8.54 -4.68 2.76
CA HIS A 56 -7.15 -4.28 2.90
C HIS A 56 -6.24 -5.48 2.65
N VAL A 57 -5.57 -5.47 1.50
CA VAL A 57 -4.76 -6.58 0.99
C VAL A 57 -3.28 -6.25 1.10
N LEU A 58 -2.53 -7.13 1.75
CA LEU A 58 -1.08 -7.11 1.76
C LEU A 58 -0.55 -7.62 0.41
N GLY A 59 0.23 -6.79 -0.28
CA GLY A 59 0.94 -7.13 -1.49
C GLY A 59 2.24 -7.91 -1.24
N ALA A 60 2.77 -8.53 -2.30
CA ALA A 60 4.02 -9.31 -2.24
C ALA A 60 5.25 -8.50 -1.79
N THR A 61 5.24 -7.18 -1.94
CA THR A 61 6.30 -6.26 -1.49
C THR A 61 6.09 -5.73 -0.07
N GLY A 62 5.04 -6.20 0.62
CA GLY A 62 4.64 -5.71 1.94
C GLY A 62 3.82 -4.42 1.93
N ASN A 63 3.54 -3.82 0.77
CA ASN A 63 2.64 -2.67 0.66
C ASN A 63 1.18 -3.11 0.87
N VAL A 64 0.40 -2.30 1.58
CA VAL A 64 -1.03 -2.50 1.75
C VAL A 64 -1.79 -1.76 0.66
N TYR A 65 -2.69 -2.47 -0.01
CA TYR A 65 -3.59 -1.95 -1.03
C TYR A 65 -5.03 -2.12 -0.58
N THR A 66 -5.89 -1.16 -0.88
CA THR A 66 -7.33 -1.27 -0.61
C THR A 66 -8.03 -1.69 -1.90
N VAL A 67 -8.84 -2.73 -1.82
CA VAL A 67 -9.74 -3.18 -2.89
C VAL A 67 -11.16 -2.85 -2.46
N SER A 68 -11.87 -2.05 -3.24
CA SER A 68 -13.26 -1.70 -2.98
C SER A 68 -14.17 -2.46 -3.94
N LEU A 69 -14.99 -3.36 -3.38
CA LEU A 69 -15.96 -4.13 -4.15
C LEU A 69 -17.26 -3.35 -4.31
N THR A 70 -17.44 -2.80 -5.50
CA THR A 70 -18.70 -2.19 -5.95
C THR A 70 -19.14 -2.86 -7.26
N ALA A 71 -20.12 -2.28 -7.96
CA ALA A 71 -20.50 -2.75 -9.30
C ALA A 71 -19.29 -2.76 -10.26
N VAL A 72 -18.33 -1.84 -10.06
CA VAL A 72 -17.05 -1.79 -10.77
C VAL A 72 -15.92 -1.85 -9.73
N PRO A 73 -15.31 -3.04 -9.50
CA PRO A 73 -14.30 -3.17 -8.46
C PRO A 73 -13.08 -2.31 -8.78
N SER A 74 -12.57 -1.62 -7.76
CA SER A 74 -11.40 -0.76 -7.85
C SER A 74 -10.32 -1.22 -6.87
N CYS A 75 -9.08 -0.84 -7.14
CA CYS A 75 -7.96 -1.11 -6.26
C CYS A 75 -6.97 0.05 -6.29
N THR A 76 -6.42 0.41 -5.14
CA THR A 76 -5.44 1.50 -5.03
C THR A 76 -4.05 1.14 -5.56
N CYS A 77 -3.83 -0.08 -6.05
CA CYS A 77 -2.52 -0.50 -6.53
C CYS A 77 -2.12 0.22 -7.83
N PRO A 78 -0.81 0.33 -8.13
CA PRO A 78 -0.32 1.04 -9.32
C PRO A 78 -0.60 0.33 -10.65
N ASP A 79 -1.28 -0.82 -10.65
CA ASP A 79 -1.67 -1.52 -11.88
C ASP A 79 -2.79 -0.76 -12.58
N ARG A 80 -2.49 -0.21 -13.76
CA ARG A 80 -3.44 0.58 -14.56
C ARG A 80 -4.54 -0.25 -15.22
N ILE A 81 -4.43 -1.58 -15.17
CA ILE A 81 -5.36 -2.48 -15.84
C ILE A 81 -6.24 -3.19 -14.80
N SER A 82 -7.53 -2.87 -14.81
CA SER A 82 -8.55 -3.51 -13.97
C SER A 82 -9.30 -4.63 -14.73
N PRO A 83 -9.58 -5.79 -14.09
CA PRO A 83 -9.22 -6.15 -12.71
C PRO A 83 -7.74 -6.49 -12.53
N CYS A 84 -7.11 -5.97 -11.47
CA CYS A 84 -5.73 -6.29 -11.11
C CYS A 84 -5.65 -7.60 -10.32
N LYS A 85 -4.43 -8.10 -10.05
CA LYS A 85 -4.22 -9.31 -9.24
C LYS A 85 -4.84 -9.23 -7.83
N HIS A 86 -4.93 -8.04 -7.22
CA HIS A 86 -5.52 -7.89 -5.88
C HIS A 86 -7.04 -8.04 -5.91
N ILE A 87 -7.71 -7.56 -6.96
CA ILE A 87 -9.14 -7.78 -7.16
C ILE A 87 -9.41 -9.28 -7.35
N PHE A 88 -8.62 -9.94 -8.20
CA PHE A 88 -8.73 -11.40 -8.37
C PHE A 88 -8.45 -12.17 -7.07
N PHE A 89 -7.49 -11.74 -6.27
CA PHE A 89 -7.21 -12.32 -4.96
C PHE A 89 -8.44 -12.25 -4.04
N VAL A 90 -9.10 -11.10 -3.97
CA VAL A 90 -10.31 -10.94 -3.16
C VAL A 90 -11.44 -11.82 -3.69
N LEU A 91 -11.71 -11.78 -4.99
CA LEU A 91 -12.80 -12.55 -5.60
C LEU A 91 -12.61 -14.07 -5.43
N ILE A 92 -11.40 -14.58 -5.70
CA ILE A 92 -11.14 -16.02 -5.74
C ILE A 92 -10.76 -16.56 -4.36
N ARG A 93 -9.74 -15.98 -3.71
CA ARG A 93 -9.18 -16.54 -2.48
C ARG A 93 -9.90 -16.06 -1.23
N VAL A 94 -10.34 -14.80 -1.17
CA VAL A 94 -11.06 -14.28 0.01
C VAL A 94 -12.53 -14.70 -0.02
N LEU A 95 -13.20 -14.57 -1.17
CA LEU A 95 -14.64 -14.80 -1.30
C LEU A 95 -15.00 -16.12 -1.98
N GLY A 96 -14.03 -16.92 -2.42
CA GLY A 96 -14.26 -18.29 -2.89
C GLY A 96 -14.93 -18.41 -4.26
N LEU A 97 -14.85 -17.39 -5.14
CA LEU A 97 -15.35 -17.53 -6.50
C LEU A 97 -14.54 -18.56 -7.29
N SER A 98 -15.25 -19.43 -8.01
CA SER A 98 -14.64 -20.42 -8.89
C SER A 98 -13.89 -19.77 -10.05
N LEU A 99 -12.77 -20.37 -10.45
CA LEU A 99 -11.95 -19.92 -11.59
C LEU A 99 -12.71 -19.97 -12.93
N ASP A 100 -13.72 -20.83 -13.03
CA ASP A 100 -14.53 -20.97 -14.24
C ASP A 100 -15.63 -19.91 -14.34
N ASP A 101 -15.90 -19.18 -13.24
CA ASP A 101 -17.01 -18.24 -13.14
C ASP A 101 -16.87 -17.11 -14.19
N PRO A 102 -17.89 -16.91 -15.05
CA PRO A 102 -17.87 -15.86 -16.07
C PRO A 102 -17.70 -14.45 -15.52
N SER A 103 -18.03 -14.20 -14.25
CA SER A 103 -17.89 -12.89 -13.61
C SER A 103 -16.44 -12.44 -13.51
N LEU A 104 -15.47 -13.36 -13.39
CA LEU A 104 -14.04 -13.02 -13.37
C LEU A 104 -13.56 -12.43 -14.70
N ARG A 105 -14.26 -12.73 -15.80
CA ARG A 105 -13.97 -12.20 -17.14
C ARG A 105 -14.68 -10.87 -17.42
N ARG A 106 -15.61 -10.46 -16.55
CA ARG A 106 -16.39 -9.23 -16.69
C ARG A 106 -15.72 -8.10 -15.91
N ARG A 107 -15.84 -6.87 -16.42
CA ARG A 107 -15.43 -5.68 -15.68
C ARG A 107 -16.44 -5.27 -14.62
N ASN A 108 -17.70 -5.64 -14.81
CA ASN A 108 -18.79 -5.26 -13.91
C ASN A 108 -19.35 -6.50 -13.20
N ILE A 109 -19.58 -6.36 -11.91
CA ILE A 109 -20.21 -7.37 -11.07
C ILE A 109 -21.72 -7.08 -11.06
N ARG A 110 -22.53 -8.11 -11.31
CA ARG A 110 -24.00 -7.97 -11.28
C ARG A 110 -24.44 -7.62 -9.85
N PRO A 111 -25.45 -6.75 -9.64
CA PRO A 111 -25.89 -6.35 -8.30
C PRO A 111 -26.23 -7.53 -7.37
N CYS A 112 -26.93 -8.54 -7.88
CA CYS A 112 -27.26 -9.74 -7.10
C CYS A 112 -26.01 -10.55 -6.68
N LEU A 113 -25.02 -10.64 -7.55
CA LEU A 113 -23.74 -11.30 -7.25
C LEU A 113 -22.94 -10.46 -6.25
N LEU A 114 -22.88 -9.14 -6.44
CA LEU A 114 -22.20 -8.22 -5.52
C LEU A 114 -22.76 -8.35 -4.10
N HIS A 115 -24.09 -8.31 -3.94
CA HIS A 115 -24.73 -8.48 -2.64
C HIS A 115 -24.33 -9.83 -2.00
N ARG A 116 -24.40 -10.93 -2.77
CA ARG A 116 -23.97 -12.25 -2.29
C ARG A 116 -22.50 -12.27 -1.84
N LEU A 117 -21.61 -11.68 -2.63
CA LEU A 117 -20.19 -11.57 -2.32
C LEU A 117 -19.94 -10.77 -1.04
N LEU A 118 -20.65 -9.65 -0.85
CA LEU A 118 -20.55 -8.83 0.36
C LEU A 118 -21.09 -9.53 1.62
N CYS A 119 -22.02 -10.49 1.46
CA CYS A 119 -22.48 -11.34 2.57
C CYS A 119 -21.61 -12.59 2.80
N THR A 120 -20.72 -12.93 1.86
CA THR A 120 -19.88 -14.14 1.97
C THR A 120 -18.80 -13.91 3.03
N PRO A 121 -18.59 -14.82 4.00
CA PRO A 121 -17.52 -14.68 4.98
C PRO A 121 -16.14 -14.77 4.32
N SER A 122 -15.14 -14.11 4.89
CA SER A 122 -13.77 -14.17 4.37
C SER A 122 -13.14 -15.53 4.66
N SER A 123 -12.53 -16.16 3.66
CA SER A 123 -11.79 -17.41 3.83
C SER A 123 -10.65 -17.26 4.86
N PRO A 124 -10.52 -18.18 5.84
CA PRO A 124 -9.50 -18.11 6.88
C PRO A 124 -8.07 -18.28 6.32
N GLU A 125 -7.90 -19.07 5.26
CA GLU A 125 -6.58 -19.31 4.64
C GLU A 125 -5.99 -18.06 3.97
N SER A 126 -6.87 -17.15 3.58
CA SER A 126 -6.50 -15.90 2.92
C SER A 126 -6.11 -14.82 3.92
N LEU A 127 -6.44 -14.96 5.20
CA LEU A 127 -6.11 -13.99 6.24
C LEU A 127 -4.61 -13.99 6.54
N ALA A 128 -4.08 -12.80 6.83
CA ALA A 128 -2.79 -12.63 7.48
C ALA A 128 -2.86 -13.09 8.94
N SER A 129 -1.70 -13.35 9.57
CA SER A 129 -1.71 -13.76 10.97
C SER A 129 -2.35 -12.73 11.90
N PRO A 130 -2.82 -13.15 13.08
CA PRO A 130 -3.34 -12.23 14.09
C PRO A 130 -2.33 -11.16 14.51
N ALA A 131 -1.03 -11.45 14.50
CA ALA A 131 0.01 -10.46 14.85
C ALA A 131 0.08 -9.36 13.78
N LEU A 132 0.17 -9.74 12.50
CA LEU A 132 0.28 -8.79 11.41
C LEU A 132 -0.97 -7.92 11.27
N ARG A 133 -2.16 -8.49 11.52
CA ARG A 133 -3.42 -7.74 11.53
C ARG A 133 -3.49 -6.72 12.65
N ARG A 134 -3.03 -7.06 13.87
CA ARG A 134 -2.95 -6.12 14.99
C ARG A 134 -2.03 -4.94 14.66
N THR A 135 -0.85 -5.23 14.11
CA THR A 135 0.08 -4.20 13.66
C THR A 135 -0.54 -3.31 12.58
N PHE A 136 -1.24 -3.89 11.61
CA PHE A 136 -1.96 -3.13 10.59
C PHE A 136 -2.98 -2.17 11.21
N HIS A 137 -3.83 -2.66 12.12
CA HIS A 137 -4.85 -1.82 12.76
C HIS A 137 -4.25 -0.65 13.52
N HIS A 138 -3.20 -0.90 14.30
CA HIS A 138 -2.50 0.14 15.04
C HIS A 138 -1.93 1.22 14.10
N LEU A 139 -1.15 0.82 13.08
CA LEU A 139 -0.53 1.77 12.16
C LEU A 139 -1.55 2.51 11.29
N PHE A 140 -2.63 1.83 10.89
CA PHE A 140 -3.70 2.43 10.09
C PHE A 140 -4.43 3.52 10.88
N GLN A 141 -4.77 3.27 12.15
CA GLN A 141 -5.41 4.25 13.03
C GLN A 141 -4.49 5.44 13.30
N THR A 142 -3.22 5.20 13.61
CA THR A 142 -2.24 6.27 13.83
C THR A 142 -2.09 7.14 12.59
N ARG A 143 -2.02 6.55 11.39
CA ARG A 143 -1.95 7.31 10.15
C ARG A 143 -3.19 8.18 9.92
N LEU A 144 -4.37 7.64 10.19
CA LEU A 144 -5.62 8.40 10.06
C LEU A 144 -5.66 9.59 11.01
N ARG A 145 -5.26 9.41 12.28
CA ARG A 145 -5.15 10.50 13.26
C ARG A 145 -4.20 11.60 12.81
N LEU A 146 -3.02 11.22 12.31
CA LEU A 146 -2.04 12.19 11.79
C LEU A 146 -2.54 12.94 10.55
N GLN A 147 -3.34 12.30 9.70
CA GLN A 147 -3.97 12.96 8.56
C GLN A 147 -5.03 13.97 9.01
N MET A 148 -5.90 13.58 9.95
CA MET A 148 -6.92 14.49 10.49
C MET A 148 -6.32 15.69 11.22
N ALA A 149 -5.24 15.49 11.98
CA ALA A 149 -4.52 16.59 12.63
C ALA A 149 -3.89 17.54 11.59
N ALA A 150 -3.33 17.01 10.50
CA ALA A 150 -2.77 17.85 9.44
C ALA A 150 -3.84 18.66 8.69
N GLU A 151 -5.03 18.10 8.48
CA GLU A 151 -6.15 18.79 7.81
C GLU A 151 -6.77 19.89 8.69
N ALA A 152 -6.80 19.70 10.02
CA ALA A 152 -7.28 20.72 10.96
C ALA A 152 -6.38 21.97 11.00
N GLU A 153 -5.08 21.81 10.75
CA GLU A 153 -4.08 22.89 10.75
C GLU A 153 -4.02 23.67 9.41
N GLU A 154 -4.64 23.18 8.33
CA GLU A 154 -4.60 23.86 7.02
C GLU A 154 -5.61 25.02 6.86
N ASP A 155 -6.57 25.17 7.78
CA ASP A 155 -7.50 26.32 7.80
C ASP A 155 -6.88 27.57 8.48
N GLY A 156 -5.70 27.43 9.09
CA GLY A 156 -4.87 28.53 9.60
C GLY A 156 -3.72 28.86 8.64
N GLY A 157 -3.75 30.04 8.01
CA GLY A 157 -2.79 30.49 6.99
C GLY A 157 -1.34 30.72 7.47
N GLY A 158 -0.65 29.66 7.91
CA GLY A 158 0.74 29.69 8.36
C GLY A 158 1.77 29.27 7.29
N ASP A 159 2.93 29.95 7.30
CA ASP A 159 4.04 29.84 6.34
C ASP A 159 4.64 28.40 6.23
N PRO A 160 4.82 27.87 5.00
CA PRO A 160 5.29 26.49 4.77
C PRO A 160 6.72 26.19 5.24
N ALA A 161 7.56 27.19 5.55
CA ALA A 161 8.92 26.97 6.04
C ALA A 161 8.99 26.54 7.51
N ASN A 162 8.00 26.91 8.33
CA ASN A 162 7.91 26.54 9.76
C ASN A 162 7.08 25.25 10.00
N ARG A 163 6.32 24.82 8.98
CA ARG A 163 5.36 23.70 8.96
C ARG A 163 5.94 22.30 9.27
N ARG A 164 7.26 22.15 9.41
CA ARG A 164 7.91 20.87 9.80
C ARG A 164 8.34 20.81 11.26
N ARG A 165 8.27 21.92 11.99
CA ARG A 165 8.70 22.04 13.40
C ARG A 165 7.55 22.09 14.39
N SER A 166 6.35 22.49 13.96
CA SER A 166 5.18 22.63 14.82
C SER A 166 4.03 21.85 14.20
N GLY A 167 3.37 20.98 14.96
CA GLY A 167 2.33 20.07 14.47
C GLY A 167 2.43 18.64 15.02
N VAL A 168 3.32 18.41 15.98
CA VAL A 168 3.09 17.35 16.97
C VAL A 168 2.98 18.09 18.29
N GLU A 169 1.77 18.22 18.81
CA GLU A 169 1.59 18.40 20.25
C GLU A 169 2.35 17.25 20.89
N VAL A 170 3.50 17.56 21.46
CA VAL A 170 4.26 16.59 22.24
C VAL A 170 3.38 16.30 23.44
N GLU A 171 2.67 15.16 23.43
CA GLU A 171 2.07 14.61 24.64
C GLU A 171 3.17 14.65 25.72
N GLU A 172 2.83 15.24 26.88
CA GLU A 172 3.74 15.34 28.02
C GLU A 172 4.39 13.96 28.26
N GLY A 173 5.70 13.85 27.98
CA GLY A 173 6.48 12.61 28.15
C GLY A 173 6.88 11.85 26.88
N ALA A 174 6.82 12.42 25.66
CA ALA A 174 7.32 11.72 24.48
C ALA A 174 8.81 11.37 24.59
N THR A 175 9.15 10.07 24.62
CA THR A 175 10.54 9.59 24.79
C THR A 175 11.20 9.22 23.47
N CYS A 176 12.46 9.58 23.30
CA CYS A 176 13.28 9.15 22.17
C CYS A 176 13.66 7.66 22.31
N PRO A 177 13.24 6.76 21.40
CA PRO A 177 13.47 5.32 21.52
C PRO A 177 14.92 4.88 21.24
N ILE A 178 15.82 5.82 20.98
CA ILE A 178 17.24 5.55 20.71
C ILE A 178 18.09 5.84 21.95
N CYS A 179 17.87 6.98 22.60
CA CYS A 179 18.61 7.36 23.82
C CYS A 179 17.80 7.18 25.10
N LEU A 180 16.49 6.96 24.99
CA LEU A 180 15.52 6.83 26.10
C LEU A 180 15.30 8.12 26.90
N ASP A 181 15.77 9.26 26.38
CA ASP A 181 15.56 10.57 26.99
C ASP A 181 14.27 11.21 26.47
N GLU A 182 13.69 12.08 27.29
CA GLU A 182 12.48 12.84 26.98
C GLU A 182 12.72 13.87 25.87
N ILE A 183 11.73 14.05 25.01
CA ILE A 183 11.75 15.00 23.91
C ILE A 183 10.95 16.22 24.38
N VAL A 184 11.66 17.29 24.75
CA VAL A 184 11.04 18.54 25.18
C VAL A 184 10.80 19.44 23.95
N ALA A 185 9.55 19.79 23.66
CA ALA A 185 9.23 20.74 22.60
C ALA A 185 9.39 22.19 23.07
N LYS A 186 9.92 23.05 22.19
CA LYS A 186 10.04 24.48 22.42
C LYS A 186 8.64 25.11 22.53
N LYS A 187 8.20 25.47 23.74
CA LYS A 187 7.03 26.35 23.91
C LYS A 187 7.41 27.72 23.34
N THR A 188 6.79 28.10 22.23
CA THR A 188 6.86 29.48 21.73
C THR A 188 5.67 30.24 22.28
N GLY A 189 5.88 30.99 23.37
CA GLY A 189 4.90 31.95 23.88
C GLY A 189 4.88 32.07 25.40
N GLU A 190 5.41 33.20 25.89
CA GLU A 190 4.95 33.97 27.06
C GLU A 190 5.17 33.35 28.46
N ASP A 191 6.37 33.61 29.02
CA ASP A 191 6.58 34.51 30.17
C ASP A 191 8.08 34.45 30.56
N GLU A 192 8.77 35.59 30.54
CA GLU A 192 10.24 35.70 30.64
C GLU A 192 10.82 35.54 32.06
N GLU A 193 10.07 35.02 33.04
CA GLU A 193 10.51 35.00 34.43
C GLU A 193 10.23 33.65 35.11
N GLU A 194 11.01 32.63 34.75
CA GLU A 194 11.42 31.47 35.58
C GLU A 194 12.21 30.50 34.69
N ALA A 195 13.39 30.94 34.22
CA ALA A 195 14.30 30.16 33.40
C ALA A 195 15.69 30.01 34.05
N GLU A 196 15.72 29.85 35.37
CA GLU A 196 16.90 29.34 36.07
C GLU A 196 16.52 27.98 36.67
N GLU A 197 17.29 26.94 36.29
CA GLU A 197 17.22 25.56 36.76
C GLU A 197 16.30 24.57 36.00
N ALA A 198 16.40 24.54 34.67
CA ALA A 198 16.26 23.29 33.92
C ALA A 198 17.11 23.33 32.64
N GLU A 199 18.37 22.92 32.73
CA GLU A 199 19.21 22.63 31.56
C GLU A 199 18.73 21.34 30.87
N ALA A 200 17.52 21.34 30.32
CA ALA A 200 17.02 20.28 29.47
C ALA A 200 17.44 20.60 28.03
N GLU A 201 18.33 19.77 27.46
CA GLU A 201 18.82 19.91 26.09
C GLU A 201 17.67 20.16 25.09
N GLU A 202 17.60 21.40 24.59
CA GLU A 202 16.68 21.83 23.52
C GLU A 202 16.98 21.07 22.20
N GLY A 203 16.40 19.88 22.05
CA GLY A 203 16.68 18.99 20.92
C GLY A 203 15.68 19.13 19.77
N SER A 204 16.15 19.40 18.55
CA SER A 204 15.31 19.19 17.35
C SER A 204 14.95 17.72 17.21
N PHE A 205 13.69 17.42 16.87
CA PHE A 205 13.18 16.06 16.71
C PHE A 205 12.59 15.81 15.31
N GLU A 206 12.51 14.54 14.94
CA GLU A 206 11.96 14.05 13.68
C GLU A 206 10.90 12.98 13.97
N ALA A 207 9.67 13.20 13.48
CA ALA A 207 8.58 12.25 13.61
C ALA A 207 8.61 11.16 12.54
N CYS A 208 8.38 9.92 12.92
CA CYS A 208 8.17 8.87 11.94
C CYS A 208 6.82 9.06 11.23
N GLY A 209 6.83 9.30 9.91
CA GLY A 209 5.59 9.46 9.13
C GLY A 209 4.72 8.20 8.96
N THR A 210 4.96 7.14 9.74
CA THR A 210 4.10 5.95 9.77
C THR A 210 3.55 5.69 11.18
N CYS A 211 4.41 5.66 12.20
CA CYS A 211 3.98 5.41 13.58
C CYS A 211 3.91 6.66 14.46
N GLY A 212 4.23 7.84 13.94
CA GLY A 212 4.22 9.10 14.70
C GLY A 212 5.36 9.26 15.69
N ASN A 213 6.03 8.17 16.10
CA ASN A 213 7.06 8.22 17.15
C ASN A 213 8.17 9.24 16.83
N LEU A 214 8.48 10.04 17.84
CA LEU A 214 9.48 11.09 17.76
C LEU A 214 10.87 10.50 18.06
N VAL A 215 11.89 11.03 17.41
CA VAL A 215 13.29 10.68 17.61
C VAL A 215 14.11 11.95 17.51
N HIS A 216 15.06 12.17 18.42
CA HIS A 216 16.00 13.29 18.30
C HIS A 216 16.69 13.29 16.93
N GLU A 217 16.86 14.46 16.30
CA GLU A 217 17.50 14.59 14.99
C GLU A 217 18.90 13.98 15.01
N GLU A 218 19.66 14.22 16.09
CA GLU A 218 21.01 13.68 16.30
C GLU A 218 21.02 12.16 16.53
N CYS A 219 20.00 11.61 17.17
CA CYS A 219 19.82 10.16 17.29
C CYS A 219 19.51 9.53 15.92
N LEU A 220 18.63 10.17 15.14
CA LEU A 220 18.23 9.69 13.81
C LEU A 220 19.37 9.75 12.78
N ARG A 221 19.98 10.92 12.57
CA ARG A 221 21.40 11.06 12.85
C ARG A 221 22.36 9.88 12.72
N ARG A 222 22.80 9.44 13.89
CA ARG A 222 23.68 8.29 14.17
C ARG A 222 23.07 6.98 13.66
N TRP A 223 21.76 6.79 13.81
CA TRP A 223 21.07 5.59 13.32
C TRP A 223 21.15 5.43 11.79
N LYS A 224 21.03 6.52 11.04
CA LYS A 224 21.19 6.50 9.57
C LYS A 224 22.60 6.09 9.17
N ARG A 225 23.64 6.48 9.93
CA ARG A 225 25.03 6.08 9.63
C ARG A 225 25.30 4.60 9.91
N SER A 226 24.77 4.06 11.02
CA SER A 226 25.02 2.66 11.40
C SER A 226 24.45 1.65 10.38
N ARG A 227 23.45 2.07 9.60
CA ARG A 227 22.80 1.25 8.56
C ARG A 227 23.59 1.20 7.23
N GLY A 228 24.65 2.01 7.08
CA GLY A 228 25.52 2.02 5.91
C GLY A 228 24.76 2.28 4.60
N ARG A 229 24.93 1.40 3.60
CA ARG A 229 24.24 1.50 2.29
C ARG A 229 22.76 1.12 2.33
N ARG A 230 22.26 0.52 3.43
CA ARG A 230 20.84 0.16 3.56
C ARG A 230 20.06 1.38 4.04
N GLY A 231 18.92 1.66 3.42
CA GLY A 231 18.06 2.79 3.83
C GLY A 231 17.62 2.66 5.30
N ALA A 232 17.66 3.77 6.04
CA ALA A 232 17.30 3.77 7.45
C ALA A 232 15.81 3.45 7.66
N THR A 233 15.53 2.62 8.66
CA THR A 233 14.18 2.22 9.09
C THR A 233 13.89 2.74 10.49
N CYS A 234 12.62 3.00 10.81
CA CYS A 234 12.15 3.33 12.15
C CYS A 234 12.53 2.22 13.13
N VAL A 235 13.02 2.58 14.32
CA VAL A 235 13.38 1.59 15.34
C VAL A 235 12.14 0.95 15.96
N ILE A 236 11.03 1.68 16.00
CA ILE A 236 9.73 1.20 16.50
C ILE A 236 9.03 0.43 15.39
N CYS A 237 8.65 1.11 14.31
CA CYS A 237 7.76 0.50 13.34
C CYS A 237 8.45 -0.14 12.13
N ARG A 238 9.80 -0.07 12.05
CA ARG A 238 10.61 -0.56 10.93
C ARG A 238 10.28 0.02 9.54
N SER A 239 9.34 0.96 9.44
CA SER A 239 9.05 1.72 8.23
C SER A 239 10.26 2.54 7.79
N ARG A 240 10.43 2.76 6.48
CA ARG A 240 11.59 3.50 5.95
C ARG A 240 11.48 4.98 6.32
N TRP A 241 12.56 5.57 6.82
CA TRP A 241 12.63 7.01 7.07
C TRP A 241 12.69 7.77 5.75
N ARG A 242 11.95 8.88 5.65
CA ARG A 242 12.00 9.79 4.50
C ARG A 242 13.39 10.45 4.46
N ALA A 243 14.17 10.27 3.38
CA ALA A 243 15.41 11.06 3.23
C ALA A 243 15.06 12.44 2.69
N ARG A 244 15.60 13.52 3.27
CA ARG A 244 15.54 14.85 2.65
C ARG A 244 16.41 14.80 1.38
N GLY A 245 15.86 14.99 0.17
CA GLY A 245 16.68 15.23 -1.04
C GLY A 245 16.29 14.58 -2.39
N HIS A 246 15.67 13.40 -2.45
CA HIS A 246 15.33 12.77 -3.76
C HIS A 246 13.84 12.92 -4.11
N ARG A 247 13.45 14.04 -4.73
CA ARG A 247 12.04 14.34 -5.09
C ARG A 247 11.50 13.57 -6.32
N ARG A 248 12.34 13.03 -7.23
CA ARG A 248 11.88 12.65 -8.58
C ARG A 248 11.49 11.17 -8.83
N ARG A 249 11.82 10.22 -7.95
CA ARG A 249 11.45 8.78 -8.13
C ARG A 249 10.61 8.21 -6.96
N ARG A 250 10.08 9.10 -6.11
CA ARG A 250 9.70 8.79 -4.73
C ARG A 250 8.21 8.79 -4.41
N GLN A 251 7.36 9.23 -5.34
CA GLN A 251 5.94 9.43 -5.07
C GLN A 251 5.18 8.09 -4.87
N ASP A 252 5.50 7.06 -5.66
CA ASP A 252 4.70 5.82 -5.73
C ASP A 252 4.80 4.87 -4.51
N ASN A 253 5.81 4.99 -3.64
CA ASN A 253 5.96 4.09 -2.47
C ASN A 253 5.65 4.77 -1.13
N ASP A 254 5.49 6.09 -1.13
CA ASP A 254 5.25 6.89 0.08
C ASP A 254 3.74 7.05 0.39
N GLU A 255 2.89 6.79 -0.61
CA GLU A 255 1.42 6.81 -0.47
C GLU A 255 0.90 5.62 0.34
N TYR A 256 1.51 4.44 0.17
CA TYR A 256 1.00 3.21 0.76
C TYR A 256 1.58 2.94 2.15
N LEU A 257 0.78 2.31 3.01
CA LEU A 257 1.26 1.74 4.26
C LEU A 257 2.09 0.48 3.96
N ASN A 258 3.34 0.42 4.40
CA ASN A 258 4.22 -0.73 4.18
C ASN A 258 4.39 -1.53 5.48
N LEU A 259 4.04 -2.82 5.43
CA LEU A 259 4.20 -3.79 6.51
C LEU A 259 5.31 -4.80 6.24
N GLY A 260 6.14 -4.59 5.20
CA GLY A 260 7.16 -5.55 4.77
C GLY A 260 8.14 -5.95 5.88
N ALA A 261 8.38 -5.07 6.84
CA ALA A 261 9.24 -5.36 7.99
C ALA A 261 8.66 -6.34 9.02
N TYR A 262 7.38 -6.65 8.92
CA TYR A 262 6.66 -7.61 9.80
C TYR A 262 6.29 -8.90 9.08
N VAL A 263 6.49 -8.97 7.75
CA VAL A 263 6.10 -10.14 6.95
C VAL A 263 7.02 -11.34 7.20
N SER A 264 8.30 -11.11 7.52
CA SER A 264 9.27 -12.19 7.76
C SER A 264 8.92 -13.08 8.95
N GLU A 265 8.19 -12.54 9.92
CA GLU A 265 7.76 -13.24 11.16
C GLU A 265 6.55 -14.18 10.87
N ASP A 266 5.81 -13.94 9.79
CA ASP A 266 4.64 -14.74 9.39
C ASP A 266 5.00 -16.01 8.62
N SER A 267 6.05 -15.98 7.80
CA SER A 267 6.48 -17.12 6.99
C SER A 267 7.04 -18.30 7.80
N SER A 268 7.56 -18.06 9.00
CA SER A 268 8.08 -19.09 9.91
C SER A 268 6.98 -19.80 10.71
N SER A 269 5.77 -19.25 10.77
CA SER A 269 4.67 -19.82 11.56
C SER A 269 3.92 -20.94 10.83
N THR A 270 4.09 -21.07 9.51
CA THR A 270 3.40 -22.09 8.71
C THR A 270 4.19 -23.38 8.51
N CYS A 271 5.46 -23.44 8.89
CA CYS A 271 6.31 -24.63 8.71
C CYS A 271 6.46 -25.53 9.95
N GLY A 272 5.68 -25.31 11.02
CA GLY A 272 5.87 -25.98 12.33
C GLY A 272 4.95 -27.15 12.67
N LEU A 273 4.12 -27.67 11.77
CA LEU A 273 3.12 -28.71 12.12
C LEU A 273 3.18 -30.03 11.34
N VAL A 274 4.30 -30.37 10.70
CA VAL A 274 4.50 -31.71 10.11
C VAL A 274 5.89 -32.27 10.40
N MET A 275 6.10 -32.67 11.66
CA MET A 275 7.15 -33.56 12.18
C MET A 275 6.57 -34.10 13.51
N GLY A 276 6.33 -35.37 13.79
CA GLY A 276 6.36 -36.62 13.05
C GLY A 276 5.72 -37.68 13.97
N ASP A 277 5.03 -38.67 13.40
CA ASP A 277 4.68 -39.87 14.14
C ASP A 277 5.42 -41.04 13.49
N SER A 278 6.54 -41.40 14.09
CA SER A 278 7.40 -42.50 13.70
C SER A 278 8.05 -43.07 14.95
N GLY A 279 7.56 -44.22 15.38
CA GLY A 279 8.35 -45.19 16.15
C GLY A 279 7.87 -45.45 17.58
N GLY A 280 7.31 -46.64 17.80
CA GLY A 280 7.08 -47.19 19.13
C GLY A 280 6.58 -48.63 19.10
N GLY A 281 7.46 -49.55 18.68
CA GLY A 281 7.19 -50.99 18.61
C GLY A 281 6.79 -51.61 19.96
N ARG A 282 5.94 -52.64 19.90
CA ARG A 282 5.75 -53.61 20.98
C ARG A 282 5.98 -55.00 20.41
N SER A 283 7.17 -55.52 20.69
CA SER A 283 7.48 -56.94 20.65
C SER A 283 6.73 -57.65 21.79
N PHE A 284 5.86 -58.60 21.47
CA PHE A 284 5.45 -59.65 22.40
C PHE A 284 5.78 -61.00 21.75
N PHE A 285 6.73 -61.70 22.39
CA PHE A 285 7.10 -63.08 22.12
C PHE A 285 6.02 -64.01 22.72
N ALA A 286 5.62 -65.01 21.93
CA ALA A 286 4.92 -66.21 22.41
C ALA A 286 5.93 -67.17 23.07
N PRO A 287 5.44 -68.09 23.91
CA PRO A 287 5.29 -69.47 23.45
C PRO A 287 3.83 -69.95 23.39
#